data_AF-A0AAW6LN95-F1
#
_entry.id   AF-A0AAW6LN95-F1
#
_cell.length_a   1.000
_cell.length_b   1.000
_cell.length_c   1.000
_cell.angle_alpha   90.00
_cell.angle_beta   90.00
_cell.angle_gamma   90.00
#
_symmetry.space_group_name_H-M   'P 1'
#
loop_
_entity.id
_entity.type
_entity.pdbx_description
1 polymer ?
#
loop_
_entity_poly.entity_id
_entity_poly.type
_entity_poly.pdbx_seq_one_letter_code
_entity_poly.pdbx_strand_id
1 'polypeptide(L)'
;MGFLFEVLDFPEGSRMTDLWNNTWAEPAMGEEIASGHFIHLGDDQHVDVETDFLSSHLPFNVAGFGGVFPDGKPWMFVMQKAPADLATRLRGEDDPHSLLRGSLDRAMSFNPDALVAEELSWRHADLVKVYEEEGIPAASIAGWSAADLLRGLLAQCCNAELATVVAGYPECAYPESAHACEADVFSDVFAGWVSGLR
;
A
#
# COMPACT_ATOMS: atom_id res chain seq x y z
N MET A 1 -3.57 15.85 -4.41
CA MET A 1 -2.54 15.24 -3.55
C MET A 1 -2.67 13.73 -3.77
N GLY A 2 -1.83 12.86 -3.24
CA GLY A 2 -2.07 11.42 -3.43
C GLY A 2 -3.36 10.99 -2.69
N PHE A 3 -4.19 10.12 -3.26
CA PHE A 3 -5.45 9.67 -2.64
C PHE A 3 -5.26 9.23 -1.19
N LEU A 4 -4.21 8.45 -0.90
CA LEU A 4 -3.91 7.97 0.46
C LEU A 4 -3.59 9.12 1.43
N PHE A 5 -2.96 10.20 0.97
CA PHE A 5 -2.74 11.41 1.78
C PHE A 5 -4.00 12.27 1.97
N GLU A 6 -5.03 12.06 1.16
CA GLU A 6 -6.32 12.76 1.28
C GLU A 6 -7.27 12.04 2.24
N VAL A 7 -7.20 10.71 2.30
CA VAL A 7 -8.04 9.89 3.19
C VAL A 7 -7.43 9.67 4.56
N LEU A 8 -6.09 9.73 4.69
CA LEU A 8 -5.40 9.64 5.97
C LEU A 8 -5.19 11.04 6.57
N ASP A 9 -5.53 11.21 7.84
CA ASP A 9 -5.39 12.49 8.55
C ASP A 9 -3.93 12.74 8.95
N PHE A 10 -3.15 13.27 8.02
CA PHE A 10 -1.77 13.68 8.27
C PHE A 10 -1.70 15.13 8.79
N PRO A 11 -1.13 15.37 9.98
CA PRO A 11 -0.80 16.72 10.43
C PRO A 11 0.10 17.46 9.43
N GLU A 12 -0.10 18.77 9.27
CA GLU A 12 0.74 19.62 8.41
C GLU A 12 2.22 19.51 8.83
N GLY A 13 3.10 19.22 7.87
CA GLY A 13 4.52 19.00 8.10
C GLY A 13 4.92 17.54 8.33
N SER A 14 3.96 16.61 8.29
CA SER A 14 4.25 15.17 8.22
C SER A 14 5.04 14.86 6.94
N ARG A 15 6.01 13.94 7.04
CA ARG A 15 6.87 13.58 5.91
C ARG A 15 6.93 12.07 5.77
N MET A 16 6.71 11.58 4.56
CA MET A 16 7.06 10.22 4.16
C MET A 16 8.58 10.10 4.07
N THR A 17 9.14 9.09 4.71
CA THR A 17 10.59 8.83 4.75
C THR A 17 10.96 7.42 4.32
N ASP A 18 9.96 6.54 4.19
CA ASP A 18 10.18 5.14 3.82
C ASP A 18 9.03 4.57 2.98
N LEU A 19 9.32 3.53 2.20
CA LEU A 19 8.36 2.71 1.48
C LEU A 19 8.88 1.29 1.31
N TRP A 20 7.95 0.35 1.13
CA TRP A 20 8.29 -1.01 0.76
C TRP A 20 7.26 -1.59 -0.22
N ASN A 21 7.73 -2.54 -1.02
CA ASN A 21 6.92 -3.24 -2.01
C ASN A 21 7.18 -4.74 -1.90
N ASN A 22 6.15 -5.53 -1.60
CA ASN A 22 6.23 -6.99 -1.67
C ASN A 22 5.89 -7.43 -3.09
N THR A 23 6.92 -7.58 -3.94
CA THR A 23 6.76 -8.04 -5.34
C THR A 23 6.31 -9.51 -5.44
N TRP A 24 6.40 -10.28 -4.35
CA TRP A 24 5.93 -11.67 -4.27
C TRP A 24 4.50 -11.81 -3.72
N ALA A 25 3.75 -10.71 -3.58
CA ALA A 25 2.35 -10.80 -3.20
C ALA A 25 1.61 -11.79 -4.13
N GLU A 26 0.79 -12.67 -3.55
CA GLU A 26 0.11 -13.72 -4.30
C GLU A 26 -0.65 -13.16 -5.52
N PRO A 27 -0.72 -13.90 -6.64
CA PRO A 27 -1.45 -13.44 -7.82
C PRO A 27 -2.94 -13.22 -7.53
N ALA A 28 -3.63 -12.49 -8.40
CA ALA A 28 -5.07 -12.29 -8.30
C ALA A 28 -5.83 -13.63 -8.31
N MET A 29 -6.71 -13.83 -7.33
CA MET A 29 -7.56 -15.03 -7.23
C MET A 29 -9.00 -14.65 -6.89
N GLY A 30 -9.89 -14.79 -7.88
CA GLY A 30 -11.32 -14.53 -7.70
C GLY A 30 -11.62 -13.06 -7.42
N GLU A 31 -12.67 -12.82 -6.62
CA GLU A 31 -12.95 -11.49 -6.07
C GLU A 31 -11.94 -11.18 -4.95
N GLU A 32 -11.29 -10.02 -5.01
CA GLU A 32 -10.29 -9.59 -4.04
C GLU A 32 -10.81 -8.46 -3.16
N ILE A 33 -10.34 -8.46 -1.91
CA ILE A 33 -10.46 -7.37 -0.97
C ILE A 33 -9.08 -6.84 -0.58
N ALA A 34 -9.04 -5.60 -0.12
CA ALA A 34 -7.86 -4.95 0.40
C ALA A 34 -8.16 -4.26 1.73
N SER A 35 -7.14 -4.13 2.57
CA SER A 35 -7.17 -3.24 3.73
C SER A 35 -5.89 -2.41 3.80
N GLY A 36 -6.03 -1.22 4.37
CA GLY A 36 -4.94 -0.33 4.69
C GLY A 36 -4.99 0.02 6.17
N HIS A 37 -3.87 -0.06 6.87
CA HIS A 37 -3.82 0.15 8.31
C HIS A 37 -2.83 1.26 8.64
N PHE A 38 -3.32 2.35 9.20
CA PHE A 38 -2.51 3.46 9.65
C PHE A 38 -2.10 3.25 11.11
N ILE A 39 -0.79 3.24 11.35
CA ILE A 39 -0.17 2.81 12.59
C ILE A 39 0.70 3.95 13.11
N HIS A 40 0.43 4.39 14.33
CA HIS A 40 1.34 5.26 15.08
C HIS A 40 2.33 4.38 15.82
N LEU A 41 3.62 4.65 15.66
CA LEU A 41 4.68 3.90 16.33
C LEU A 41 5.07 4.56 17.64
N GLY A 42 5.64 3.76 18.53
CA GLY A 42 6.24 4.22 19.77
C GLY A 42 7.40 5.18 19.53
N ASP A 43 7.69 6.02 20.52
CA ASP A 43 8.66 7.13 20.40
C ASP A 43 10.09 6.69 20.05
N ASP A 44 10.46 5.46 20.42
CA ASP A 44 11.80 4.88 20.18
C ASP A 44 11.83 3.90 18.99
N GLN A 45 10.77 3.84 18.19
CA GLN A 45 10.66 2.95 17.04
C GLN A 45 11.11 3.62 15.74
N HIS A 46 11.57 2.82 14.79
CA HIS A 46 11.99 3.29 13.49
C HIS A 46 11.26 2.53 12.38
N VAL A 47 10.82 3.27 11.36
CA VAL A 47 9.97 2.74 10.29
C VAL A 47 10.66 1.60 9.54
N ASP A 48 11.95 1.69 9.29
CA ASP A 48 12.74 0.67 8.58
C ASP A 48 12.75 -0.67 9.35
N VAL A 49 13.01 -0.61 10.66
CA VAL A 49 13.02 -1.79 11.54
C VAL A 49 11.62 -2.42 11.66
N GLU A 50 10.59 -1.59 11.85
CA GLU A 50 9.23 -2.07 12.01
C GLU A 50 8.63 -2.61 10.71
N THR A 51 9.09 -2.10 9.55
CA THR A 51 8.72 -2.63 8.24
C THR A 51 9.22 -4.06 8.04
N ASP A 52 10.47 -4.35 8.39
CA ASP A 52 11.02 -5.72 8.35
C ASP A 52 10.27 -6.67 9.30
N PHE A 53 9.93 -6.17 10.49
CA PHE A 53 9.12 -6.91 11.44
C PHE A 53 7.71 -7.22 10.89
N LEU A 54 6.96 -6.22 10.43
CA LEU A 54 5.60 -6.43 9.95
C LEU A 54 5.56 -7.25 8.67
N SER A 55 6.43 -6.96 7.70
CA SER A 55 6.46 -7.69 6.42
C SER A 55 6.75 -9.18 6.59
N SER A 56 7.52 -9.57 7.61
CA SER A 56 7.79 -10.98 7.94
C SER A 56 6.65 -11.70 8.69
N HIS A 57 5.73 -10.96 9.31
CA HIS A 57 4.62 -11.51 10.09
C HIS A 57 3.24 -11.34 9.44
N LEU A 58 3.14 -10.58 8.35
CA LEU A 58 1.91 -10.32 7.61
C LEU A 58 1.81 -11.16 6.33
N PRO A 59 1.13 -12.32 6.35
CA PRO A 59 0.96 -13.19 5.17
C PRO A 59 0.25 -12.52 3.98
N PHE A 60 -0.47 -11.43 4.24
CA PHE A 60 -1.28 -10.72 3.25
C PHE A 60 -0.65 -9.40 2.77
N ASN A 61 0.57 -9.07 3.22
CA ASN A 61 1.24 -7.80 2.92
C ASN A 61 1.48 -7.63 1.42
N VAL A 62 1.14 -6.44 0.90
CA VAL A 62 1.35 -6.05 -0.50
C VAL A 62 2.45 -5.00 -0.60
N ALA A 63 2.31 -3.92 0.16
CA ALA A 63 3.18 -2.77 0.12
C ALA A 63 2.83 -1.84 1.29
N GLY A 64 3.60 -0.79 1.47
CA GLY A 64 3.26 0.28 2.38
C GLY A 64 4.30 1.37 2.39
N PHE A 65 4.08 2.34 3.26
CA PHE A 65 4.96 3.48 3.43
C PHE A 65 4.93 3.97 4.87
N GLY A 66 5.96 4.70 5.25
CA GLY A 66 6.04 5.28 6.57
C GLY A 66 6.80 6.57 6.58
N GLY A 67 6.81 7.20 7.75
CA GLY A 67 7.28 8.55 7.90
C GLY A 67 7.36 9.02 9.32
N VAL A 68 7.48 10.34 9.44
CA VAL A 68 7.52 11.05 10.72
C VAL A 68 6.47 12.15 10.73
N PHE A 69 5.80 12.29 11.88
CA PHE A 69 4.95 13.43 12.18
C PHE A 69 5.79 14.69 12.47
N PRO A 70 5.18 15.88 12.54
CA PRO A 70 5.90 17.13 12.82
C PRO A 70 6.60 17.15 14.19
N ASP A 71 6.08 16.39 15.17
CA ASP A 71 6.67 16.23 16.49
C ASP A 71 7.80 15.19 16.54
N GLY A 72 8.12 14.56 15.41
CA GLY A 72 9.16 13.54 15.26
C GLY A 72 8.68 12.11 15.51
N LYS A 73 7.42 11.89 15.91
CA LYS A 73 6.90 10.55 16.15
C LYS A 73 6.77 9.76 14.84
N PRO A 74 7.11 8.46 14.81
CA PRO A 74 7.06 7.68 13.59
C PRO A 74 5.63 7.16 13.30
N TRP A 75 5.33 6.98 12.02
CA TRP A 75 4.08 6.38 11.57
C TRP A 75 4.30 5.45 10.38
N MET A 76 3.37 4.51 10.18
CA MET A 76 3.36 3.60 9.04
C MET A 76 1.95 3.41 8.49
N PHE A 77 1.86 3.12 7.21
CA PHE A 77 0.65 2.67 6.55
C PHE A 77 0.92 1.36 5.82
N VAL A 78 0.24 0.30 6.24
CA VAL A 78 0.45 -1.06 5.74
C VAL A 78 -0.74 -1.48 4.90
N MET A 79 -0.48 -1.98 3.69
CA MET A 79 -1.54 -2.45 2.78
C MET A 79 -1.51 -3.96 2.63
N GLN A 80 -2.68 -4.57 2.74
CA GLN A 80 -2.88 -6.01 2.65
C GLN A 80 -3.94 -6.35 1.61
N LYS A 81 -3.88 -7.57 1.05
CA LYS A 81 -4.96 -8.13 0.21
C LYS A 81 -5.25 -9.59 0.52
N ALA A 82 -6.48 -10.01 0.24
CA ALA A 82 -6.88 -11.42 0.26
C ALA A 82 -8.04 -11.69 -0.70
N PRO A 83 -8.27 -12.96 -1.10
CA PRO A 83 -9.55 -13.34 -1.71
C PRO A 83 -10.72 -13.05 -0.76
N ALA A 84 -11.79 -12.47 -1.29
CA ALA A 84 -12.96 -12.01 -0.53
C ALA A 84 -13.66 -13.14 0.25
N ASP A 85 -13.63 -14.35 -0.29
CA ASP A 85 -14.27 -15.52 0.29
C ASP A 85 -13.40 -16.25 1.34
N LEU A 86 -12.16 -15.82 1.54
CA LEU A 86 -11.19 -16.53 2.36
C LEU A 86 -11.57 -16.55 3.84
N ALA A 87 -12.08 -15.43 4.37
CA ALA A 87 -12.54 -15.32 5.76
C ALA A 87 -13.71 -16.28 6.02
N THR A 88 -14.71 -16.29 5.13
CA THR A 88 -15.85 -17.19 5.22
C THR A 88 -15.42 -18.65 5.08
N ARG A 89 -14.55 -18.98 4.11
CA ARG A 89 -14.09 -20.36 3.87
C ARG A 89 -13.25 -20.94 5.01
N LEU A 90 -12.39 -20.14 5.63
CA LEU A 90 -11.46 -20.62 6.66
C LEU A 90 -12.01 -20.49 8.08
N ARG A 91 -12.81 -19.46 8.36
CA ARG A 91 -13.24 -19.10 9.72
C ARG A 91 -14.75 -19.03 9.90
N GLY A 92 -15.54 -19.10 8.83
CA GLY A 92 -16.99 -18.93 8.90
C GLY A 92 -17.39 -17.51 9.31
N GLU A 93 -16.54 -16.52 9.01
CA GLU A 93 -16.77 -15.11 9.32
C GLU A 93 -17.49 -14.43 8.14
N ASP A 94 -18.48 -13.59 8.46
CA ASP A 94 -19.28 -12.85 7.47
C ASP A 94 -18.61 -11.56 6.98
N ASP A 95 -17.75 -10.95 7.81
CA ASP A 95 -16.93 -9.80 7.42
C ASP A 95 -15.73 -10.31 6.61
N PRO A 96 -15.60 -9.99 5.31
CA PRO A 96 -14.49 -10.48 4.51
C PRO A 96 -13.14 -9.90 4.97
N HIS A 97 -13.12 -8.71 5.60
CA HIS A 97 -11.88 -8.04 6.03
C HIS A 97 -11.35 -8.52 7.39
N SER A 98 -12.13 -9.30 8.15
CA SER A 98 -11.76 -9.77 9.49
C SER A 98 -10.44 -10.56 9.49
N LEU A 99 -10.16 -11.30 8.42
CA LEU A 99 -8.92 -12.07 8.29
C LEU A 99 -7.69 -11.17 8.14
N LEU A 100 -7.81 -10.08 7.38
CA LEU A 100 -6.74 -9.10 7.19
C LEU A 100 -6.46 -8.36 8.50
N ARG A 101 -7.51 -7.84 9.14
CA ARG A 101 -7.46 -7.17 10.44
C ARG A 101 -6.86 -8.07 11.52
N GLY A 102 -7.40 -9.28 11.65
CA GLY A 102 -6.90 -10.24 12.63
C GLY A 102 -5.47 -10.70 12.35
N SER A 103 -4.98 -10.59 11.11
CA SER A 103 -3.56 -10.81 10.81
C SER A 103 -2.68 -9.70 11.34
N LEU A 104 -3.10 -8.44 11.16
CA LEU A 104 -2.39 -7.31 11.74
C LEU A 104 -2.44 -7.36 13.26
N ASP A 105 -3.60 -7.59 13.88
CA ASP A 105 -3.73 -7.67 15.35
C ASP A 105 -2.75 -8.67 15.98
N ARG A 106 -2.52 -9.80 15.31
CA ARG A 106 -1.52 -10.79 15.76
C ARG A 106 -0.09 -10.25 15.65
N ALA A 107 0.26 -9.58 14.55
CA ALA A 107 1.58 -8.96 14.41
C ALA A 107 1.78 -7.85 15.47
N MET A 108 0.78 -6.99 15.64
CA MET A 108 0.77 -5.91 16.63
C MET A 108 0.82 -6.40 18.07
N SER A 109 0.37 -7.63 18.37
CA SER A 109 0.51 -8.21 19.71
C SER A 109 1.96 -8.36 20.19
N PHE A 110 2.93 -8.35 19.26
CA PHE A 110 4.36 -8.35 19.56
C PHE A 110 4.97 -6.94 19.61
N ASN A 111 4.22 -5.91 19.24
CA ASN A 111 4.62 -4.51 19.26
C ASN A 111 3.58 -3.69 20.06
N PRO A 112 3.62 -3.74 21.41
CA PRO A 112 2.60 -3.15 22.27
C PRO A 112 2.61 -1.62 22.31
N ASP A 113 3.70 -0.98 21.88
CA ASP A 113 3.83 0.48 21.86
C ASP A 113 3.25 1.10 20.59
N ALA A 114 2.98 0.29 19.57
CA ALA A 114 2.37 0.74 18.33
C ALA A 114 0.84 0.63 18.38
N LEU A 115 0.16 1.62 17.81
CA LEU A 115 -1.29 1.76 17.82
C LEU A 115 -1.84 1.83 16.39
N VAL A 116 -2.77 0.95 16.06
CA VAL A 116 -3.57 1.09 14.82
C VAL A 116 -4.56 2.24 15.02
N ALA A 117 -4.30 3.38 14.41
CA ALA A 117 -5.11 4.58 14.50
C ALA A 117 -6.32 4.51 13.57
N GLU A 118 -6.14 3.93 12.38
CA GLU A 118 -7.19 3.86 11.36
C GLU A 118 -7.08 2.57 10.53
N GLU A 119 -8.23 2.06 10.10
CA GLU A 119 -8.34 0.97 9.13
C GLU A 119 -9.22 1.43 7.96
N LEU A 120 -8.67 1.32 6.76
CA LEU A 120 -9.39 1.48 5.51
C LEU A 120 -9.65 0.10 4.90
N SER A 121 -10.84 -0.09 4.35
CA SER A 121 -11.28 -1.35 3.77
C SER A 121 -11.87 -1.11 2.39
N TRP A 122 -11.42 -1.91 1.41
CA TRP A 122 -11.84 -1.79 0.02
C TRP A 122 -12.16 -3.14 -0.60
N ARG A 123 -13.22 -3.19 -1.39
CA ARG A 123 -13.35 -4.19 -2.45
C ARG A 123 -12.54 -3.77 -3.66
N HIS A 124 -12.25 -4.70 -4.54
CA HIS A 124 -11.60 -4.41 -5.83
C HIS A 124 -12.31 -3.26 -6.59
N ALA A 125 -13.64 -3.26 -6.64
CA ALA A 125 -14.42 -2.22 -7.30
C ALA A 125 -14.25 -0.82 -6.66
N ASP A 126 -14.03 -0.74 -5.35
CA ASP A 126 -13.80 0.53 -4.67
C ASP A 126 -12.44 1.11 -5.09
N LEU A 127 -11.41 0.26 -5.20
CA LEU A 127 -10.09 0.67 -5.69
C LEU A 127 -10.15 1.12 -7.15
N VAL A 128 -10.87 0.40 -8.02
CA VAL A 128 -11.09 0.82 -9.42
C VAL A 128 -11.75 2.19 -9.49
N LYS A 129 -12.73 2.46 -8.61
CA LYS A 129 -13.43 3.75 -8.58
C LYS A 129 -12.50 4.91 -8.23
N VAL A 130 -11.52 4.71 -7.35
CA VAL A 130 -10.49 5.74 -7.06
C VAL A 130 -9.74 6.13 -8.32
N TYR A 131 -9.36 5.16 -9.16
CA TYR A 131 -8.70 5.43 -10.43
C TYR A 131 -9.61 6.17 -11.42
N GLU A 132 -10.90 5.83 -11.46
CA GLU A 132 -11.88 6.54 -12.30
C GLU A 132 -12.06 8.01 -11.87
N GLU A 133 -12.06 8.28 -10.56
CA GLU A 133 -12.13 9.63 -9.99
C GLU A 133 -10.89 10.47 -10.36
N GLU A 134 -9.73 9.82 -10.52
CA GLU A 134 -8.48 10.40 -11.03
C GLU A 134 -8.42 10.47 -12.58
N GLY A 135 -9.52 10.15 -13.26
CA GLY A 135 -9.65 10.26 -14.71
C GLY A 135 -9.09 9.07 -15.50
N ILE A 136 -8.74 7.97 -14.84
CA ILE A 136 -8.30 6.73 -15.49
C ILE A 136 -9.52 5.86 -15.83
N PRO A 137 -9.79 5.55 -17.10
CA PRO A 137 -10.90 4.67 -17.45
C PRO A 137 -10.71 3.27 -16.84
N ALA A 138 -11.74 2.68 -16.22
CA ALA A 138 -11.67 1.32 -15.67
C ALA A 138 -11.20 0.26 -16.68
N ALA A 139 -11.48 0.46 -17.98
CA ALA A 139 -11.01 -0.42 -19.04
C ALA A 139 -9.47 -0.50 -19.14
N SER A 140 -8.76 0.58 -18.77
CA SER A 140 -7.29 0.64 -18.78
C SER A 140 -6.65 -0.21 -17.69
N ILE A 141 -7.41 -0.53 -16.63
CA ILE A 141 -6.96 -1.27 -15.44
C ILE A 141 -7.80 -2.53 -15.20
N ALA A 142 -8.58 -2.98 -16.19
CA ALA A 142 -9.53 -4.08 -16.02
C ALA A 142 -8.87 -5.43 -15.63
N GLY A 143 -7.57 -5.59 -15.90
CA GLY A 143 -6.79 -6.77 -15.54
C GLY A 143 -5.93 -6.61 -14.28
N TRP A 144 -6.00 -5.47 -13.60
CA TRP A 144 -5.16 -5.20 -12.44
C TRP A 144 -5.70 -5.93 -11.21
N SER A 145 -4.79 -6.55 -10.46
CA SER A 145 -5.12 -7.12 -9.15
C SER A 145 -5.35 -6.03 -8.12
N ALA A 146 -5.94 -6.38 -6.98
CA ALA A 146 -5.97 -5.47 -5.83
C ALA A 146 -4.55 -5.04 -5.41
N ALA A 147 -3.53 -5.89 -5.58
CA ALA A 147 -2.15 -5.50 -5.29
C ALA A 147 -1.64 -4.41 -6.23
N ASP A 148 -1.91 -4.51 -7.54
CA ASP A 148 -1.45 -3.54 -8.52
C ASP A 148 -2.14 -2.19 -8.33
N LEU A 149 -3.44 -2.20 -7.99
CA LEU A 149 -4.19 -1.00 -7.62
C LEU A 149 -3.60 -0.34 -6.37
N LEU A 150 -3.32 -1.10 -5.31
CA LEU A 150 -2.68 -0.56 -4.09
C LEU A 150 -1.28 0.01 -4.38
N ARG A 151 -0.46 -0.68 -5.19
CA ARG A 151 0.88 -0.20 -5.57
C ARG A 151 0.82 1.07 -6.39
N GLY A 152 -0.17 1.24 -7.26
CA GLY A 152 -0.32 2.50 -7.99
C GLY A 152 -0.76 3.66 -7.10
N LEU A 153 -1.62 3.42 -6.08
CA LEU A 153 -1.92 4.45 -5.07
C LEU A 153 -0.68 4.83 -4.24
N LEU A 154 0.19 3.86 -3.92
CA LEU A 154 1.49 4.14 -3.31
C LEU A 154 2.43 4.91 -4.27
N ALA A 155 2.44 4.58 -5.56
CA ALA A 155 3.20 5.32 -6.56
C ALA A 155 2.75 6.79 -6.63
N GLN A 156 1.46 7.06 -6.47
CA GLN A 156 0.92 8.42 -6.38
C GLN A 156 1.48 9.19 -5.16
N CYS A 157 1.68 8.51 -4.03
CA CYS A 157 2.35 9.08 -2.85
C CYS A 157 3.82 9.45 -3.13
N CYS A 158 4.45 8.79 -4.10
CA CYS A 158 5.79 9.08 -4.58
C CYS A 158 5.82 10.19 -5.65
N ASN A 159 4.76 10.99 -5.77
CA ASN A 159 4.56 12.01 -6.80
C ASN A 159 4.50 11.47 -8.25
N ALA A 160 4.20 10.18 -8.46
CA ALA A 160 3.93 9.67 -9.81
C ALA A 160 2.47 9.91 -10.19
N GLU A 161 2.23 10.43 -11.40
CA GLU A 161 0.87 10.53 -11.93
C GLU A 161 0.33 9.13 -12.25
N LEU A 162 -0.88 8.80 -11.81
CA LEU A 162 -1.50 7.49 -12.09
C LEU A 162 -1.60 7.21 -13.59
N ALA A 163 -1.82 8.24 -14.42
CA ALA A 163 -1.83 8.09 -15.88
C ALA A 163 -0.48 7.60 -16.43
N THR A 164 0.63 8.06 -15.86
CA THR A 164 1.98 7.60 -16.23
C THR A 164 2.21 6.16 -15.78
N VAL A 165 1.80 5.83 -14.55
CA VAL A 165 1.90 4.46 -14.02
C VAL A 165 1.09 3.48 -14.87
N VAL A 166 -0.14 3.83 -15.23
CA VAL A 166 -1.02 2.99 -16.06
C VAL A 166 -0.48 2.82 -17.47
N ALA A 167 0.08 3.88 -18.08
CA ALA A 167 0.67 3.80 -19.41
C ALA A 167 1.95 2.95 -19.45
N GLY A 168 2.73 2.92 -18.37
CA GLY A 168 3.96 2.15 -18.24
C GLY A 168 3.78 0.69 -17.82
N TYR A 169 2.60 0.32 -17.33
CA TYR A 169 2.34 -1.00 -16.78
C TYR A 169 2.36 -2.12 -17.84
N PRO A 170 2.94 -3.30 -17.54
CA PRO A 170 3.64 -3.64 -16.30
C PRO A 170 5.15 -3.30 -16.33
N GLU A 171 5.67 -2.85 -17.47
CA GLU A 171 7.10 -2.96 -17.78
C GLU A 171 7.96 -1.84 -17.19
N CYS A 172 7.57 -0.57 -17.38
CA CYS A 172 8.49 0.54 -17.09
C CYS A 172 7.76 1.85 -16.89
N ALA A 173 8.12 2.61 -15.85
CA ALA A 173 7.50 3.89 -15.58
C ALA A 173 8.00 5.02 -16.50
N TYR A 174 9.24 4.92 -16.99
CA TYR A 174 9.90 5.99 -17.73
C TYR A 174 10.53 5.49 -19.04
N PRO A 175 9.75 4.95 -19.98
CA PRO A 175 10.30 4.37 -21.21
C PRO A 175 11.05 5.40 -22.07
N GLU A 176 10.68 6.67 -21.96
CA GLU A 176 11.26 7.77 -22.74
C GLU A 176 12.46 8.45 -22.06
N SER A 177 12.86 8.03 -20.86
CA SER A 177 14.01 8.61 -20.14
C SER A 177 15.02 7.54 -19.73
N ALA A 178 16.30 7.87 -19.86
CA ALA A 178 17.36 6.97 -19.41
C ALA A 178 17.36 6.87 -17.88
N HIS A 179 17.13 5.66 -17.37
CA HIS A 179 17.19 5.32 -15.96
C HIS A 179 17.61 3.85 -15.81
N ALA A 180 17.98 3.44 -14.59
CA ALA A 180 18.17 2.02 -14.28
C ALA A 180 16.78 1.37 -14.14
N CYS A 181 16.26 0.84 -15.24
CA CYS A 181 14.95 0.20 -15.27
C CYS A 181 14.99 -1.14 -14.51
N GLU A 182 14.02 -1.33 -13.62
CA GLU A 182 13.77 -2.53 -12.82
C GLU A 182 12.89 -3.55 -13.55
N ALA A 183 12.47 -3.26 -14.78
CA ALA A 183 11.53 -4.04 -15.59
C ALA A 183 10.18 -4.30 -14.90
N ASP A 184 9.81 -3.40 -13.98
CA ASP A 184 8.53 -3.33 -13.31
C ASP A 184 8.19 -1.85 -13.04
N VAL A 185 7.01 -1.42 -13.49
CA VAL A 185 6.59 -0.01 -13.40
C VAL A 185 6.58 0.52 -11.97
N PHE A 186 6.19 -0.29 -10.99
CA PHE A 186 6.14 0.16 -9.60
C PHE A 186 7.55 0.28 -9.01
N SER A 187 8.40 -0.71 -9.28
CA SER A 187 9.79 -0.74 -8.84
C SER A 187 10.59 0.45 -9.41
N ASP A 188 10.36 0.84 -10.67
CA ASP A 188 10.93 2.05 -11.27
C ASP A 188 10.50 3.33 -10.52
N VAL A 189 9.21 3.44 -10.17
CA VAL A 189 8.71 4.59 -9.40
C VAL A 189 9.36 4.67 -8.03
N PHE A 190 9.38 3.54 -7.32
CA PHE A 190 9.91 3.45 -5.97
C PHE A 190 11.43 3.71 -5.92
N ALA A 191 12.20 3.13 -6.86
CA ALA A 191 13.63 3.40 -6.98
C ALA A 191 13.92 4.88 -7.32
N GLY A 192 13.10 5.48 -8.19
CA GLY A 192 13.19 6.91 -8.51
C GLY A 192 12.95 7.82 -7.31
N TRP A 193 12.00 7.47 -6.45
CA TRP A 193 11.72 8.19 -5.21
C TRP A 193 12.85 8.05 -4.18
N VAL A 194 13.30 6.82 -3.91
CA VAL A 194 14.40 6.54 -2.95
C VAL A 194 15.70 7.24 -3.34
N SER A 195 16.00 7.32 -4.64
CA SER A 195 17.21 7.98 -5.15
C SER A 195 17.14 9.51 -5.17
N GLY A 196 15.98 10.11 -4.89
CA GLY A 196 15.77 11.56 -4.98
C GLY A 196 15.88 12.09 -6.41
N LEU A 197 15.68 11.24 -7.42
CA LEU A 197 15.73 11.62 -8.84
C LEU A 197 14.46 12.35 -9.31
N ARG A 198 13.58 12.75 -8.39
CA ARG A 198 12.32 13.45 -8.64
C ARG A 198 12.02 14.50 -7.56
#